data_AF-A0A0B8QW99-F1
#
_entry.id   AF-A0A0B8QW99-F1
#
_cell.length_a   1.000
_cell.length_b   1.000
_cell.length_c   1.000
_cell.angle_alpha   90.00
_cell.angle_beta   90.00
_cell.angle_gamma   90.00
#
_symmetry.space_group_name_H-M   'P 1'
#
loop_
_entity.id
_entity.type
_entity.pdbx_description
1 polymer ?
#
loop_
_entity_poly.entity_id
_entity_poly.type
_entity_poly.pdbx_seq_one_letter_code
_entity_poly.pdbx_strand_id
1 'polypeptide(L)' 'MAEQYDELKAEFDKKFETKRRKITQGDDLAPGVLKIVKVYLAVKRRIQPGDKMAGRHGNKGVISKINLLKTCRTMRKANL' A
#
# COMPACT_ATOMS: atom_id res chain seq x y z
N MET A 1 -10.89 -15.71 -36.78
CA MET A 1 -11.62 -15.62 -35.50
C MET A 1 -11.37 -16.86 -34.66
N ALA A 2 -11.77 -18.07 -35.07
CA ALA A 2 -11.51 -19.32 -34.32
C ALA A 2 -10.01 -19.55 -34.03
N GLU A 3 -9.15 -19.43 -35.04
CA GLU A 3 -7.68 -19.55 -34.92
C GLU A 3 -7.08 -18.61 -33.86
N GLN A 4 -7.57 -17.36 -33.77
CA GLN A 4 -7.09 -16.38 -32.79
C GLN A 4 -7.49 -16.75 -31.36
N TYR A 5 -8.63 -17.41 -31.18
CA TYR A 5 -9.03 -17.93 -29.87
C TYR A 5 -8.15 -19.10 -29.45
N ASP A 6 -7.75 -19.96 -30.38
CA ASP A 6 -6.89 -21.11 -30.10
C ASP A 6 -5.46 -20.68 -29.76
N GLU A 7 -4.90 -19.71 -30.49
CA GLU A 7 -3.61 -19.09 -30.17
C GLU A 7 -3.61 -18.44 -28.79
N LEU A 8 -4.66 -17.65 -28.49
CA LEU A 8 -4.79 -16.98 -27.19
C LEU A 8 -4.90 -18.00 -26.04
N LYS A 9 -5.61 -19.10 -26.26
CA LYS A 9 -5.75 -20.19 -25.28
C LYS A 9 -4.41 -20.87 -25.01
N ALA A 10 -3.66 -21.21 -26.07
CA ALA A 10 -2.33 -21.80 -25.94
C ALA A 10 -1.34 -20.88 -25.20
N GLU A 11 -1.39 -19.57 -25.45
CA GLU A 11 -0.58 -18.60 -24.70
C GLU A 11 -0.93 -18.59 -23.20
N PHE A 12 -2.22 -18.62 -22.87
CA PHE A 12 -2.67 -18.63 -21.48
C PHE A 12 -2.23 -19.90 -20.74
N ASP A 13 -2.35 -21.06 -21.39
CA ASP A 13 -1.92 -22.35 -20.83
C ASP A 13 -0.41 -22.37 -20.58
N LYS A 14 0.39 -21.84 -21.52
CA LYS A 14 1.84 -21.71 -21.37
C LYS A 14 2.24 -20.79 -20.21
N LYS A 15 1.54 -19.65 -20.07
CA LYS A 15 1.74 -18.72 -18.93
C LYS A 15 1.35 -19.37 -17.60
N PHE A 16 0.27 -20.15 -17.59
CA PHE A 16 -0.18 -20.89 -16.42
C PHE A 16 0.83 -21.96 -16.00
N GLU A 17 1.33 -22.76 -16.94
CA GLU A 17 2.37 -23.76 -16.70
C GLU A 17 3.65 -23.14 -16.14
N THR A 18 4.07 -22.00 -16.69
CA THR A 18 5.28 -21.30 -16.23
C THR A 18 5.13 -20.81 -14.79
N LYS A 19 3.97 -20.26 -14.43
CA LYS A 19 3.69 -19.85 -13.04
C LYS A 19 3.62 -21.05 -12.10
N ARG A 20 3.00 -22.15 -12.53
CA ARG A 20 2.92 -23.39 -11.76
C ARG A 20 4.32 -23.94 -11.45
N ARG A 21 5.21 -23.99 -12.45
CA ARG A 21 6.60 -24.44 -12.26
C ARG A 21 7.34 -23.59 -11.22
N LYS A 22 7.16 -22.27 -11.22
CA LYS A 22 7.79 -21.36 -10.24
C LYS A 22 7.28 -21.55 -8.82
N ILE A 23 6.03 -21.99 -8.62
CA ILE A 23 5.46 -22.23 -7.29
C ILE A 23 5.92 -23.58 -6.74
N THR A 24 6.09 -24.59 -7.60
CA THR A 24 6.53 -25.94 -7.19
C THR A 24 8.04 -26.03 -6.99
N GLN A 25 8.83 -25.23 -7.70
CA GLN A 25 10.26 -25.11 -7.45
C GLN A 25 10.47 -24.58 -6.02
N GLY A 26 11.27 -25.30 -5.23
CA GLY A 26 11.57 -24.88 -3.85
C GLY A 26 12.27 -23.53 -3.81
N ASP A 27 12.00 -22.76 -2.76
CA ASP A 27 12.69 -21.48 -2.51
C ASP A 27 14.15 -21.74 -2.16
N ASP A 28 15.06 -20.90 -2.68
CA ASP A 28 16.47 -20.92 -2.28
C ASP A 28 16.60 -20.37 -0.86
N LEU A 29 16.87 -21.26 0.08
CA LEU A 29 16.97 -20.98 1.51
C LEU A 29 18.44 -21.01 1.94
N ALA A 30 18.82 -20.13 2.86
CA ALA A 30 20.15 -20.16 3.46
C ALA A 30 20.44 -21.53 4.12
N PRO A 31 21.70 -22.01 4.11
CA PRO A 31 22.04 -23.30 4.68
C PRO A 31 21.66 -23.36 6.17
N GLY A 32 20.92 -24.40 6.56
CA GLY A 32 20.41 -24.60 7.92
C GLY A 32 18.97 -24.12 8.17
N VAL A 33 18.29 -23.50 7.19
CA VAL A 33 16.89 -23.08 7.31
C VAL A 33 15.95 -24.07 6.62
N LEU A 34 15.03 -24.67 7.37
CA LEU A 34 14.07 -25.66 6.83
C LEU A 34 12.82 -25.02 6.21
N LYS A 35 12.29 -23.93 6.80
CA LYS A 35 11.08 -23.21 6.35
C LYS A 35 11.16 -21.72 6.72
N ILE A 36 10.67 -20.83 5.86
CA ILE A 36 10.52 -19.39 6.13
C ILE A 36 9.04 -19.01 6.11
N VAL A 37 8.59 -18.24 7.10
CA VAL A 37 7.25 -17.66 7.15
C VAL A 37 7.36 -16.14 7.14
N LYS A 38 6.82 -15.48 6.11
CA LYS A 38 6.77 -14.02 6.00
C LYS A 38 5.40 -13.52 6.47
N VAL A 39 5.37 -12.76 7.55
CA VAL A 39 4.14 -12.13 8.07
C VAL A 39 4.14 -10.65 7.70
N TYR A 40 3.17 -10.23 6.90
CA TYR A 40 2.99 -8.82 6.54
C TYR A 40 1.96 -8.18 7.48
N LEU A 41 2.39 -7.20 8.27
CA LEU A 41 1.51 -6.44 9.15
C LEU A 41 1.22 -5.07 8.56
N ALA A 42 -0.04 -4.84 8.21
CA ALA A 42 -0.51 -3.50 7.84
C ALA A 42 -0.91 -2.72 9.11
N VAL A 43 -0.28 -1.57 9.34
CA VAL A 43 -0.61 -0.68 10.47
C VAL A 43 -1.10 0.67 9.95
N LYS A 44 -2.30 1.07 10.37
CA LYS A 44 -2.82 2.41 10.11
C LYS A 44 -2.32 3.38 11.17
N ARG A 45 -1.43 4.30 10.80
CA ARG A 45 -0.93 5.35 11.69
C ARG A 45 -1.88 6.55 11.73
N ARG A 46 -2.20 7.01 12.93
CA ARG A 46 -2.93 8.26 13.17
C ARG A 46 -1.93 9.42 13.25
N ILE A 47 -2.39 10.61 12.91
CA ILE A 47 -1.61 11.85 13.01
C ILE A 47 -1.30 12.15 14.48
N GLN A 48 -0.06 12.52 14.78
CA GLN A 48 0.42 12.86 16.11
C GLN A 48 1.16 14.21 16.12
N PRO A 49 1.25 14.89 17.28
CA PRO A 49 2.17 16.01 17.45
C PRO A 49 3.60 15.56 17.14
N GLY A 50 4.34 16.37 16.40
CA GLY A 50 5.67 16.02 15.88
C GLY A 50 5.67 15.53 14.43
N ASP A 51 4.51 15.21 13.84
CA ASP A 51 4.43 14.88 12.42
C ASP A 51 4.71 16.11 11.55
N LYS A 52 5.56 15.94 10.53
CA LYS A 52 5.86 16.98 9.55
C LYS A 52 4.78 16.99 8.47
N MET A 53 4.15 18.15 8.30
CA MET A 53 3.19 18.39 7.23
C MET A 53 3.72 19.44 6.26
N ALA A 54 3.28 19.36 5.00
CA ALA A 54 3.58 20.35 3.98
C ALA A 54 2.31 20.74 3.23
N GLY A 55 2.14 22.04 2.98
CA GLY A 55 1.09 22.58 2.13
C GLY A 55 1.48 22.57 0.64
N ARG A 56 0.52 22.89 -0.23
CA ARG A 56 0.69 22.84 -1.69
C ARG A 56 1.58 23.94 -2.26
N HIS A 57 1.80 25.03 -1.52
CA HIS A 57 2.62 26.18 -1.93
C HIS A 57 3.98 26.25 -1.23
N GLY A 58 4.56 25.11 -0.84
CA GLY A 58 5.90 25.07 -0.25
C GLY A 58 5.98 25.40 1.25
N ASN A 59 4.85 25.66 1.91
CA ASN A 59 4.80 25.88 3.36
C ASN A 59 4.99 24.55 4.10
N LYS A 60 6.15 24.36 4.74
CA LYS A 60 6.47 23.20 5.58
C LYS A 60 6.27 23.56 7.05
N GLY A 61 5.68 22.66 7.84
CA GLY A 61 5.47 22.86 9.28
C GLY A 61 5.39 21.53 10.04
N VAL A 62 5.60 21.58 11.36
CA VAL A 62 5.45 20.42 12.25
C VAL A 62 4.22 20.64 13.13
N ILE A 63 3.41 19.61 13.35
CA ILE A 63 2.23 19.70 14.22
C ILE A 63 2.68 19.89 15.66
N SER A 64 2.24 20.97 16.31
CA SER A 64 2.62 21.30 17.69
C SER A 64 1.65 20.74 18.73
N LYS A 65 0.34 20.95 18.54
CA LYS A 65 -0.70 20.53 19.49
C LYS A 65 -2.00 20.20 18.76
N ILE A 66 -2.67 19.14 19.21
CA ILE A 66 -4.03 18.80 18.78
C ILE A 66 -5.00 19.53 19.70
N ASN A 67 -5.80 20.42 19.13
CA ASN A 67 -6.79 21.20 19.87
C ASN A 67 -8.20 20.66 19.64
N LEU A 68 -9.03 20.70 20.68
CA LEU A 68 -10.45 20.34 20.60
C LEU A 68 -11.22 21.40 19.82
N LEU A 69 -12.27 20.98 19.12
CA LEU A 69 -13.08 21.87 18.27
C LEU A 69 -13.61 23.11 19.01
N LYS A 70 -13.97 22.99 20.29
CA LYS A 70 -14.47 24.10 21.13
C LYS A 70 -13.48 25.26 21.26
N THR A 71 -12.19 24.96 21.16
CA THR A 71 -11.11 25.96 21.28
C THR A 71 -10.69 26.56 19.93
N CYS A 72 -11.14 25.97 18.82
CA CYS A 72 -10.87 26.49 17.49
C CYS A 72 -11.66 27.78 17.27
N ARG A 73 -11.02 28.82 16.71
CA ARG A 73 -11.66 30.10 16.41
C ARG A 73 -12.67 29.88 15.28
N THR A 74 -13.93 29.61 15.62
CA THR A 74 -15.00 29.50 14.64
C THR A 74 -15.31 30.87 14.07
N MET A 75 -15.45 30.97 12.75
CA MET A 75 -16.00 32.16 12.12
C MET A 75 -17.44 32.32 12.63
N ARG A 76 -17.69 33.34 13.47
CA ARG A 76 -19.06 33.76 13.76
C ARG A 76 -19.66 34.10 12.40
N LYS A 77 -20.74 33.42 12.01
CA LYS A 77 -21.47 33.75 10.79
C LYS A 77 -21.79 35.24 10.85
N ALA A 78 -21.15 36.02 9.98
CA ALA A 78 -21.59 37.37 9.71
C ALA A 78 -22.95 37.21 9.07
N ASN A 79 -24.01 37.46 9.85
CA ASN A 79 -25.31 37.72 9.24
C ASN A 79 -25.22 39.07 8.54
N LEU A 80 -25.80 39.07 7.34
CA LEU A 80 -26.02 40.14 6.38
C LEU A 80 -26.07 41.56 7.00
#